data_AF-A0A443VD45-F1
#
_entry.id   AF-A0A443VD45-F1
#
_cell.length_a   1.000
_cell.length_b   1.000
_cell.length_c   1.000
_cell.angle_alpha   90.00
_cell.angle_beta   90.00
_cell.angle_gamma   90.00
#
_symmetry.space_group_name_H-M   'P 1'
#
loop_
_entity.id
_entity.type
_entity.pdbx_description
1 polymer ?
#
loop_
_entity_poly.entity_id
_entity_poly.type
_entity_poly.pdbx_seq_one_letter_code
_entity_poly.pdbx_strand_id
1 'polypeptide(L)'
;MCSECNSDFKKNTDVLIDEDGHRRHCVDPYHGPFFKVSLSESIPFAGSIRGAIRLPKWDIKFIGEPQEQAENWDRIFKIRERYKRDVLDVDFRFWLEQFSIWYLSSNQGQLLGNEIAASIPGYIDSVLQVGLADRAFLKAQVFKLLHVECLDPDRGDDMKAFLEDLMLYT
;
A
#
# COMPACT_ATOMS: atom_id res chain seq x y z
N MET A 1 9.03 9.94 22.84
CA MET A 1 8.71 8.50 23.08
C MET A 1 9.58 7.70 22.13
N CYS A 2 10.36 6.77 22.67
CA CYS A 2 11.39 6.03 21.97
C CYS A 2 10.83 5.25 20.76
N SER A 3 11.53 5.38 19.64
CA SER A 3 11.35 4.61 18.43
C SER A 3 11.44 3.12 18.72
N GLU A 4 10.37 2.38 18.42
CA GLU A 4 10.48 0.93 18.23
C GLU A 4 11.52 0.68 17.14
N CYS A 5 12.71 0.23 17.54
CA CYS A 5 13.84 0.03 16.65
C CYS A 5 13.85 -1.42 16.15
N ASN A 6 14.66 -1.71 15.12
CA ASN A 6 14.89 -3.06 14.61
C ASN A 6 15.22 -4.11 15.69
N SER A 7 15.74 -3.70 16.85
CA SER A 7 16.00 -4.56 18.01
C SER A 7 14.74 -5.11 18.69
N ASP A 8 13.66 -4.33 18.73
CA ASP A 8 12.44 -4.74 19.44
C ASP A 8 11.70 -5.88 18.72
N PHE A 9 11.81 -5.90 17.39
CA PHE A 9 11.25 -6.93 16.53
C PHE A 9 12.14 -8.18 16.42
N LYS A 10 13.46 -8.04 16.58
CA LYS A 10 14.44 -9.14 16.43
C LYS A 10 14.61 -10.02 17.67
N LYS A 11 13.86 -9.81 18.75
CA LYS A 11 13.91 -10.67 19.96
C LYS A 11 13.70 -12.15 19.59
N ASN A 12 14.35 -13.07 20.32
CA ASN A 12 14.24 -14.56 20.34
C ASN A 12 14.04 -15.34 19.03
N THR A 13 13.98 -14.67 17.87
CA THR A 13 13.65 -15.26 16.59
C THR A 13 14.95 -15.70 15.98
N ASP A 14 15.19 -17.02 15.96
CA ASP A 14 16.34 -17.55 15.25
C ASP A 14 16.23 -17.19 13.77
N VAL A 15 17.25 -16.46 13.31
CA VAL A 15 17.35 -15.91 11.96
C VAL A 15 17.94 -16.93 10.99
N LEU A 16 18.63 -17.94 11.53
CA LEU A 16 19.42 -18.91 10.80
C LEU A 16 18.76 -20.28 10.75
N ILE A 17 18.02 -20.64 11.80
CA ILE A 17 17.44 -21.98 11.97
C ILE A 17 15.91 -21.90 12.08
N ASP A 18 15.22 -22.87 11.48
CA ASP A 18 13.78 -23.04 11.62
C ASP A 18 13.39 -23.81 12.90
N GLU A 19 12.09 -24.06 13.05
CA GLU A 19 11.56 -24.77 14.22
C GLU A 19 11.92 -26.26 14.22
N ASP A 20 12.31 -26.79 13.05
CA ASP A 20 12.71 -28.18 12.82
C ASP A 20 14.24 -28.39 12.91
N GLY A 21 15.01 -27.32 13.16
CA GLY A 21 16.46 -27.37 13.27
C GLY A 21 17.21 -27.25 11.94
N HIS A 22 16.54 -26.94 10.83
CA HIS A 22 17.17 -26.75 9.52
C HIS A 22 17.59 -25.30 9.27
N ARG A 23 18.63 -25.14 8.46
CA ARG A 23 19.13 -23.83 8.06
C ARG A 23 18.15 -23.17 7.09
N ARG A 24 17.68 -21.97 7.41
CA ARG A 24 16.77 -21.20 6.56
C ARG A 24 17.50 -20.52 5.40
N HIS A 25 16.80 -20.38 4.28
CA HIS A 25 17.25 -19.59 3.15
C HIS A 25 17.15 -18.10 3.42
N CYS A 26 18.22 -17.36 3.12
CA CYS A 26 18.28 -15.91 3.19
C CYS A 26 18.33 -15.26 1.79
N VAL A 27 17.87 -14.02 1.72
CA VAL A 27 17.99 -13.16 0.53
C VAL A 27 19.32 -12.42 0.60
N ASP A 28 20.06 -12.38 -0.51
CA ASP A 28 21.16 -11.44 -0.67
C ASP A 28 20.56 -10.07 -1.03
N PRO A 29 20.67 -9.03 -0.17
CA PRO A 29 20.09 -7.73 -0.44
C PRO A 29 20.71 -7.01 -1.66
N TYR A 30 21.87 -7.47 -2.16
CA TYR A 30 22.56 -6.88 -3.31
C TYR A 30 22.37 -7.70 -4.60
N HIS A 31 22.15 -9.02 -4.49
CA HIS A 31 21.99 -9.91 -5.66
C HIS A 31 20.58 -10.48 -5.83
N GLY A 32 19.68 -10.21 -4.89
CA GLY A 32 18.31 -10.68 -4.90
C GLY A 32 18.14 -12.05 -4.24
N PRO A 33 16.95 -12.65 -4.40
CA PRO A 33 15.84 -12.24 -5.26
C PRO A 33 15.16 -10.92 -4.84
N PHE A 34 14.56 -10.23 -5.82
CA PHE A 34 13.81 -9.00 -5.61
C PHE A 34 12.32 -9.28 -5.62
N PHE A 35 11.62 -8.77 -4.60
CA PHE A 35 10.17 -8.93 -4.46
C PHE A 35 9.48 -7.59 -4.68
N LYS A 36 8.36 -7.61 -5.40
CA LYS A 36 7.44 -6.48 -5.51
C LYS A 36 6.34 -6.60 -4.46
N VAL A 37 5.77 -5.49 -4.04
CA VAL A 37 4.55 -5.51 -3.21
C VAL A 37 3.32 -5.40 -4.09
N SER A 38 2.29 -6.19 -3.81
CA SER A 38 0.94 -6.04 -4.32
C SER A 38 -0.05 -5.81 -3.17
N LEU A 39 -1.04 -4.95 -3.42
CA LEU A 39 -2.19 -4.71 -2.53
C LEU A 39 -3.52 -5.14 -3.17
N SER A 40 -3.48 -5.87 -4.29
CA SER A 40 -4.65 -6.21 -5.13
C SER A 40 -5.76 -6.99 -4.42
N GLU A 41 -5.44 -7.71 -3.34
CA GLU A 41 -6.41 -8.47 -2.53
C GLU A 41 -6.87 -7.70 -1.29
N SER A 42 -6.46 -6.44 -1.14
CA SER A 42 -6.95 -5.58 -0.06
C SER A 42 -8.41 -5.20 -0.31
N ILE A 43 -9.20 -5.10 0.75
CA ILE A 43 -10.63 -4.78 0.65
C ILE A 43 -10.84 -3.33 1.10
N PRO A 44 -11.27 -2.41 0.22
CA PRO A 44 -11.61 -1.05 0.62
C PRO A 44 -12.67 -1.03 1.72
N PHE A 45 -12.62 -0.02 2.58
CA PHE A 45 -13.63 0.21 3.63
C PHE A 45 -13.86 -0.96 4.60
N ALA A 46 -12.98 -1.96 4.66
CA ALA A 46 -13.11 -3.11 5.58
C ALA A 46 -12.13 -3.04 6.77
N GLY A 47 -11.31 -2.00 6.85
CA GLY A 47 -10.34 -1.78 7.91
C GLY A 47 -10.87 -0.94 9.07
N SER A 48 -9.95 -0.56 9.95
CA SER A 48 -10.23 0.33 11.08
C SER A 48 -10.51 1.76 10.63
N ILE A 49 -11.25 2.52 11.44
CA ILE A 49 -11.44 3.96 11.23
C ILE A 49 -10.24 4.70 11.84
N ARG A 50 -9.65 5.63 11.08
CA ARG A 50 -8.58 6.50 11.55
C ARG A 50 -8.87 7.93 11.13
N GLY A 51 -9.10 8.83 12.10
CA GLY A 51 -9.64 10.15 11.79
C GLY A 51 -11.05 10.03 11.20
N ALA A 52 -11.31 10.71 10.09
CA ALA A 52 -12.61 10.70 9.40
C ALA A 52 -12.72 9.65 8.28
N ILE A 53 -11.70 8.81 8.07
CA ILE A 53 -11.67 7.83 6.98
C ILE A 53 -11.66 6.40 7.51
N ARG A 54 -12.41 5.52 6.86
CA ARG A 54 -12.30 4.07 7.05
C ARG A 54 -11.20 3.53 6.15
N LEU A 55 -10.17 2.94 6.75
CA LEU A 55 -9.04 2.39 6.01
C LEU A 55 -9.44 1.11 5.26
N PRO A 56 -8.74 0.74 4.19
CA PRO A 56 -8.81 -0.60 3.63
C PRO A 56 -8.36 -1.66 4.64
N LYS A 57 -8.90 -2.87 4.51
CA LYS A 57 -8.30 -4.06 5.10
C LYS A 57 -7.15 -4.49 4.19
N TRP A 58 -5.95 -4.06 4.53
CA TRP A 58 -4.74 -4.34 3.74
C TRP A 58 -4.41 -5.82 3.72
N ASP A 59 -4.29 -6.39 2.52
CA ASP A 59 -3.61 -7.65 2.23
C ASP A 59 -2.34 -7.33 1.43
N ILE A 60 -1.19 -7.53 2.06
CA ILE A 60 0.12 -7.16 1.52
C ILE A 60 0.79 -8.44 1.03
N LYS A 61 0.88 -8.62 -0.29
CA LYS A 61 1.58 -9.77 -0.90
C LYS A 61 2.96 -9.36 -1.39
N PHE A 62 3.93 -10.25 -1.20
CA PHE A 62 5.21 -10.20 -1.90
C PHE A 62 5.09 -11.02 -3.18
N ILE A 63 5.42 -10.40 -4.32
CA ILE A 63 5.38 -11.01 -5.65
C ILE A 63 6.83 -11.20 -6.11
N GLY A 64 7.24 -12.45 -6.26
CA GLY A 64 8.58 -12.88 -6.67
C GLY A 64 8.85 -14.29 -6.16
N GLU A 65 9.91 -14.92 -6.67
CA GLU A 65 10.30 -16.28 -6.25
C GLU A 65 11.77 -16.32 -5.81
N PRO A 66 12.13 -17.21 -4.86
CA PRO A 66 11.27 -18.16 -4.19
C PRO A 66 10.52 -17.52 -3.00
N GLN A 67 9.21 -17.78 -2.90
CA GLN A 67 8.35 -17.15 -1.91
C GLN A 67 8.81 -17.39 -0.46
N GLU A 68 9.39 -18.55 -0.17
CA GLU A 68 9.91 -18.90 1.16
C GLU A 68 10.86 -17.83 1.72
N GLN A 69 11.70 -17.24 0.87
CA GLN A 69 12.65 -16.23 1.29
C GLN A 69 11.97 -14.91 1.70
N ALA A 70 10.93 -14.50 0.98
CA ALA A 70 10.13 -13.34 1.36
C ALA A 70 9.38 -13.57 2.68
N GLU A 71 8.80 -14.75 2.87
CA GLU A 71 8.13 -15.12 4.11
C GLU A 71 9.08 -15.18 5.30
N ASN A 72 10.30 -15.71 5.11
CA ASN A 72 11.34 -15.70 6.14
C ASN A 72 11.69 -14.27 6.55
N TRP A 73 11.86 -13.36 5.59
CA TRP A 73 12.13 -11.96 5.87
C TRP A 73 10.98 -11.28 6.60
N ASP A 74 9.75 -11.50 6.16
CA ASP A 74 8.58 -10.95 6.84
C ASP A 74 8.46 -11.47 8.28
N ARG A 75 8.72 -12.76 8.51
CA ARG A 75 8.71 -13.34 9.84
C ARG A 75 9.68 -12.62 10.80
N ILE A 76 10.90 -12.34 10.33
CA ILE A 76 11.99 -11.74 11.13
C ILE A 76 11.80 -10.24 11.31
N PHE A 77 11.46 -9.54 10.23
CA PHE A 77 11.46 -8.08 10.19
C PHE A 77 10.06 -7.47 10.30
N LYS A 78 9.01 -8.29 10.28
CA LYS A 78 7.59 -7.89 10.31
C LYS A 78 7.29 -6.85 9.24
N ILE A 79 7.74 -7.09 8.01
CA ILE A 79 7.69 -6.12 6.91
C ILE A 79 6.24 -5.74 6.61
N ARG A 80 5.32 -6.69 6.50
CA ARG A 80 3.89 -6.45 6.27
C ARG A 80 3.28 -5.61 7.39
N GLU A 81 3.59 -5.96 8.64
CA GLU A 81 3.10 -5.21 9.81
C GLU A 81 3.59 -3.76 9.79
N ARG A 82 4.88 -3.55 9.50
CA ARG A 82 5.47 -2.22 9.40
C ARG A 82 4.93 -1.42 8.22
N TYR A 83 4.81 -2.02 7.04
CA TYR A 83 4.19 -1.34 5.90
C TYR A 83 2.75 -0.93 6.20
N LYS A 84 1.97 -1.80 6.86
CA LYS A 84 0.63 -1.45 7.31
C LYS A 84 0.66 -0.29 8.33
N ARG A 85 1.34 -0.48 9.45
CA ARG A 85 1.28 0.40 10.62
C ARG A 85 1.99 1.74 10.40
N ASP A 86 3.17 1.71 9.79
CA ASP A 86 4.09 2.85 9.71
C ASP A 86 3.95 3.63 8.41
N VAL A 87 3.27 3.06 7.40
CA VAL A 87 3.09 3.67 6.07
C VAL A 87 1.61 3.72 5.67
N LEU A 88 0.99 2.58 5.35
CA LEU A 88 -0.34 2.55 4.75
C LEU A 88 -1.39 3.21 5.67
N ASP A 89 -1.47 2.81 6.93
CA ASP A 89 -2.45 3.36 7.87
C ASP A 89 -2.18 4.83 8.21
N VAL A 90 -0.93 5.30 8.08
CA VAL A 90 -0.52 6.68 8.43
C VAL A 90 -0.75 7.62 7.24
N ASP A 91 -0.30 7.20 6.06
CA ASP A 91 -0.16 8.06 4.89
C ASP A 91 -1.38 7.99 3.94
N PHE A 92 -2.28 6.99 4.10
CA PHE A 92 -3.40 6.78 3.18
C PHE A 92 -4.26 8.02 2.97
N ARG A 93 -4.70 8.66 4.07
CA ARG A 93 -5.52 9.88 3.99
C ARG A 93 -4.78 11.01 3.27
N PHE A 94 -3.52 11.25 3.65
CA PHE A 94 -2.71 12.28 3.03
C PHE A 94 -2.52 12.01 1.53
N TRP A 95 -2.32 10.76 1.12
CA TRP A 95 -2.20 10.42 -0.29
C TRP A 95 -3.47 10.71 -1.08
N LEU A 96 -4.64 10.45 -0.50
CA LEU A 96 -5.92 10.82 -1.10
C LEU A 96 -6.06 12.33 -1.25
N GLU A 97 -5.74 13.11 -0.22
CA GLU A 97 -5.76 14.58 -0.27
C GLU A 97 -4.81 15.13 -1.37
N GLN A 98 -3.61 14.55 -1.50
CA GLN A 98 -2.68 14.93 -2.56
C GLN A 98 -3.20 14.59 -3.96
N PHE A 99 -3.93 13.48 -4.11
CA PHE A 99 -4.59 13.14 -5.36
C PHE A 99 -5.72 14.13 -5.68
N SER A 100 -6.53 14.49 -4.70
CA SER A 100 -7.61 15.48 -4.87
C SER A 100 -7.09 16.84 -5.32
N ILE A 101 -6.04 17.36 -4.66
CA ILE A 101 -5.41 18.62 -5.06
C ILE A 101 -4.91 18.56 -6.51
N TRP A 102 -4.22 17.48 -6.86
CA TRP A 102 -3.73 17.29 -8.23
C TRP A 102 -4.88 17.24 -9.24
N TYR A 103 -5.93 16.47 -8.94
CA TYR A 103 -7.07 16.28 -9.81
C TYR A 103 -7.82 17.60 -10.05
N LEU A 104 -8.15 18.33 -8.97
CA LEU A 104 -8.86 19.61 -9.03
C LEU A 104 -8.05 20.68 -9.79
N SER A 105 -6.72 20.66 -9.65
CA SER A 105 -5.85 21.59 -10.40
C SER A 105 -5.76 21.28 -11.89
N SER A 106 -5.97 20.02 -12.30
CA SER A 106 -5.73 19.54 -13.66
C SER A 106 -7.00 19.41 -14.51
N ASN A 107 -8.16 19.17 -13.90
CA ASN A 107 -9.39 18.75 -14.61
C ASN A 107 -10.55 19.75 -14.53
N GLN A 108 -10.27 21.03 -14.24
CA GLN A 108 -11.25 22.14 -14.28
C GLN A 108 -12.51 21.92 -13.42
N GLY A 109 -12.46 21.06 -12.39
CA GLY A 109 -13.54 20.90 -11.42
C GLY A 109 -14.71 20.01 -11.84
N GLN A 110 -14.55 19.07 -12.78
CA GLN A 110 -15.53 17.99 -12.95
C GLN A 110 -15.47 17.06 -11.74
N LEU A 111 -16.60 16.87 -11.05
CA LEU A 111 -16.67 16.08 -9.81
C LEU A 111 -17.42 14.75 -10.01
N LEU A 112 -17.37 14.19 -11.22
CA LEU A 112 -18.02 12.92 -11.54
C LEU A 112 -17.06 11.75 -11.28
N GLY A 113 -17.52 10.76 -10.54
CA GLY A 113 -16.73 9.63 -10.06
C GLY A 113 -16.11 8.81 -11.18
N ASN A 114 -16.78 8.70 -12.33
CA ASN A 114 -16.21 8.06 -13.53
C ASN A 114 -15.00 8.84 -14.07
N GLU A 115 -15.07 10.17 -14.12
CA GLU A 115 -13.98 11.03 -14.60
C GLU A 115 -12.82 11.05 -13.59
N ILE A 116 -13.14 11.07 -12.30
CA ILE A 116 -12.15 10.95 -11.23
C ILE A 116 -11.43 9.60 -11.34
N ALA A 117 -12.16 8.49 -11.45
CA ALA A 117 -11.60 7.15 -11.60
C ALA A 117 -10.73 7.02 -12.86
N ALA A 118 -11.18 7.57 -14.00
CA ALA A 118 -10.44 7.54 -15.26
C ALA A 118 -9.11 8.32 -15.20
N SER A 119 -8.96 9.27 -14.26
CA SER A 119 -7.73 10.04 -14.09
C SER A 119 -6.64 9.34 -13.27
N ILE A 120 -7.00 8.28 -12.52
CA ILE A 120 -6.07 7.59 -11.62
C ILE A 120 -4.84 7.01 -12.36
N PRO A 121 -4.96 6.35 -13.52
CA PRO A 121 -3.80 5.95 -14.32
C PRO A 121 -2.84 7.11 -14.62
N GLY A 122 -3.39 8.25 -15.05
CA GLY A 122 -2.61 9.44 -15.34
C GLY A 122 -1.87 9.98 -14.11
N TYR A 123 -2.49 9.92 -12.93
CA TYR A 123 -1.83 10.27 -11.67
C TYR A 123 -0.67 9.34 -11.34
N ILE A 124 -0.87 8.02 -11.51
CA ILE A 124 0.17 7.01 -11.26
C ILE A 124 1.37 7.26 -12.18
N ASP A 125 1.13 7.49 -13.46
CA ASP A 125 2.21 7.62 -14.44
C ASP A 125 2.93 8.97 -14.37
N SER A 126 2.23 10.07 -14.08
CA SER A 126 2.81 11.42 -14.08
C SER A 126 3.39 11.85 -12.73
N VAL A 127 2.75 11.47 -11.62
CA VAL A 127 3.13 11.96 -10.27
C VAL A 127 3.94 10.92 -9.50
N LEU A 128 3.67 9.62 -9.70
CA LEU A 128 4.32 8.57 -8.92
C LEU A 128 5.58 7.99 -9.59
N GLN A 129 5.84 8.28 -10.87
CA GLN A 129 7.08 7.87 -11.54
C GLN A 129 8.29 8.79 -11.26
N VAL A 130 8.09 9.96 -10.64
CA VAL A 130 9.21 10.82 -10.20
C VAL A 130 9.74 10.28 -8.88
N GLY A 131 10.65 9.32 -9.01
CA GLY A 131 11.37 8.67 -7.93
C GLY A 131 12.19 9.66 -7.08
N LEU A 132 12.18 9.41 -5.77
CA LEU A 132 13.22 9.73 -4.77
C LEU A 132 12.74 9.42 -3.33
N ALA A 133 11.44 9.18 -3.10
CA ALA A 133 10.93 8.80 -1.78
C ALA A 133 10.73 7.28 -1.66
N ASP A 134 11.38 6.65 -0.67
CA ASP A 134 11.38 5.20 -0.38
C ASP A 134 9.99 4.52 -0.33
N ARG A 135 8.90 5.28 -0.22
CA ARG A 135 7.52 4.78 -0.07
C ARG A 135 6.64 4.92 -1.31
N ALA A 136 7.16 5.53 -2.39
CA ALA A 136 6.37 5.78 -3.60
C ALA A 136 5.79 4.50 -4.21
N PHE A 137 6.46 3.36 -4.04
CA PHE A 137 5.97 2.07 -4.52
C PHE A 137 4.68 1.62 -3.80
N LEU A 138 4.52 1.88 -2.50
CA LEU A 138 3.29 1.57 -1.76
C LEU A 138 2.15 2.50 -2.17
N LYS A 139 2.44 3.80 -2.32
CA LYS A 139 1.47 4.77 -2.83
C LYS A 139 0.93 4.36 -4.19
N ALA A 140 1.81 3.93 -5.11
CA ALA A 140 1.39 3.44 -6.42
C ALA A 140 0.49 2.20 -6.32
N GLN A 141 0.77 1.27 -5.40
CA GLN A 141 -0.11 0.11 -5.18
C GLN A 141 -1.47 0.50 -4.62
N VAL A 142 -1.54 1.51 -3.75
CA VAL A 142 -2.83 2.05 -3.25
C VAL A 142 -3.66 2.59 -4.41
N PHE A 143 -3.10 3.43 -5.28
CA PHE A 143 -3.88 3.98 -6.40
C PHE A 143 -4.25 2.92 -7.44
N LYS A 144 -3.41 1.88 -7.63
CA LYS A 144 -3.79 0.72 -8.45
C LYS A 144 -4.98 -0.03 -7.87
N LEU A 145 -4.99 -0.26 -6.54
CA LEU A 145 -6.13 -0.86 -5.85
C LEU A 145 -7.39 -0.02 -6.06
N LEU A 146 -7.34 1.29 -5.81
CA LEU A 146 -8.50 2.18 -5.97
C LEU A 146 -9.04 2.17 -7.40
N HIS A 147 -8.15 2.19 -8.40
CA HIS A 147 -8.55 2.11 -9.79
C HIS A 147 -9.25 0.77 -10.10
N VAL A 148 -8.66 -0.36 -9.72
CA VAL A 148 -9.26 -1.68 -9.94
C VAL A 148 -10.63 -1.77 -9.29
N GLU A 149 -10.76 -1.25 -8.07
CA GLU A 149 -12.04 -1.24 -7.35
C GLU A 149 -13.09 -0.37 -8.04
N CYS A 150 -12.72 0.77 -8.65
CA CYS A 150 -13.65 1.55 -9.47
C CYS A 150 -14.19 0.78 -10.69
N LEU A 151 -13.49 -0.25 -11.15
CA LEU A 151 -13.90 -1.10 -12.27
C LEU A 151 -14.65 -2.37 -11.82
N ASP A 152 -14.73 -2.63 -10.51
CA ASP A 152 -15.44 -3.78 -9.97
C ASP A 152 -16.95 -3.61 -10.22
N PRO A 153 -17.64 -4.62 -10.78
CA PRO A 153 -19.05 -4.49 -11.16
C PRO A 153 -19.99 -4.37 -9.96
N ASP A 154 -19.59 -4.87 -8.79
CA ASP A 154 -20.44 -4.88 -7.59
C ASP A 154 -20.09 -3.72 -6.64
N ARG A 155 -18.80 -3.34 -6.56
CA ARG A 155 -18.30 -2.32 -5.61
C ARG A 155 -17.85 -1.01 -6.26
N GLY A 156 -17.79 -0.95 -7.59
CA GLY A 156 -17.21 0.18 -8.30
C GLY A 156 -17.96 1.49 -8.11
N ASP A 157 -19.28 1.45 -8.01
CA ASP A 157 -20.09 2.66 -7.80
C ASP A 157 -19.87 3.24 -6.39
N ASP A 158 -19.75 2.40 -5.36
CA ASP A 158 -19.41 2.83 -3.99
C ASP A 158 -18.02 3.48 -3.94
N MET A 159 -17.04 2.90 -4.64
CA MET A 159 -15.68 3.46 -4.71
C MET A 159 -15.68 4.82 -5.42
N LYS A 160 -16.41 4.96 -6.53
CA LYS A 160 -16.54 6.22 -7.26
C LYS A 160 -17.23 7.29 -6.42
N ALA A 161 -18.34 6.95 -5.76
CA ALA A 161 -19.04 7.87 -4.86
C ALA A 161 -18.13 8.33 -3.71
N PHE A 162 -17.34 7.43 -3.14
CA PHE A 162 -16.33 7.78 -2.15
C PHE A 162 -15.30 8.79 -2.69
N LEU A 163 -14.84 8.62 -3.94
CA LEU A 163 -13.92 9.56 -4.58
C LEU A 163 -14.58 10.91 -4.86
N GLU A 164 -15.86 10.94 -5.25
CA GLU A 164 -16.63 12.19 -5.41
C GLU A 164 -16.71 12.95 -4.08
N ASP A 165 -17.11 12.26 -3.00
CA ASP A 165 -17.16 12.83 -1.66
C ASP A 165 -15.79 13.39 -1.25
N LEU A 166 -14.72 12.62 -1.49
CA LEU A 166 -13.35 13.06 -1.20
C LEU A 166 -13.03 14.41 -1.89
N MET A 167 -13.46 14.63 -3.13
CA MET A 167 -13.23 15.89 -3.84
C MET A 167 -14.01 17.06 -3.26
N LEU A 168 -15.19 16.82 -2.68
CA LEU A 168 -16.03 17.86 -2.07
C LEU A 168 -15.48 18.37 -0.73
N TYR A 169 -14.70 17.54 -0.03
CA TYR A 169 -14.14 17.86 1.28
C TYR A 169 -12.64 18.22 1.27
N THR A 170 -12.02 18.33 0.07
CA THR A 170 -10.63 18.78 -0.11
C THR A 170 -10.59 20.28 -0.39
#